data_AF-A0A0A0K0L1-F1
#
_entry.id   AF-A0A0A0K0L1-F1
#
_cell.length_a   1.000
_cell.length_b   1.000
_cell.length_c   1.000
_cell.angle_alpha   90.00
_cell.angle_beta   90.00
_cell.angle_gamma   90.00
#
_symmetry.space_group_name_H-M   'P 1'
#
loop_
_entity.id
_entity.type
_entity.pdbx_description
1 polymer ?
#
loop_
_entity_poly.entity_id
_entity_poly.type
_entity_poly.pdbx_seq_one_letter_code
_entity_poly.pdbx_strand_id
1 'polypeptide(L)'
;MSTVQGSPVTPPRAAPIIRSFPEPGKGIQQAYRELDLADTGTDAQRKALGDLNLLPRPWDPASLTQPQLRLEVWSWLEAVATWLNLEYVWDVSAMIPPCWPQHPYLVHEIAVIADQRRRAGRALTSDALEEWHRYALPSFIDRMKGRTRNYCEEGHQDWPAKGRFARHVSDEQVNERRRAFNADQQTQRASRASQQPQGPQLRVVDDGLAVDTGTGEIVD
;
A
#
# COMPACT_ATOMS: atom_id res chain seq x y z
N MET A 1 -57.38 36.78 12.64
CA MET A 1 -56.20 37.29 11.92
C MET A 1 -54.97 36.89 12.72
N SER A 2 -54.37 35.74 12.42
CA SER A 2 -53.17 35.27 13.10
C SER A 2 -51.94 35.61 12.25
N THR A 3 -51.11 36.48 12.79
CA THR A 3 -49.87 36.97 12.21
C THR A 3 -48.85 35.83 12.18
N VAL A 4 -48.45 35.40 10.98
CA VAL A 4 -47.30 34.49 10.80
C VAL A 4 -46.04 35.31 11.01
N GLN A 5 -45.39 35.15 12.17
CA GLN A 5 -44.05 35.66 12.40
C GLN A 5 -43.08 34.86 11.52
N GLY A 6 -42.45 35.56 10.57
CA GLY A 6 -41.37 35.01 9.77
C GLY A 6 -40.22 34.57 10.68
N SER A 7 -39.80 33.32 10.54
CA SER A 7 -38.63 32.80 11.26
C SER A 7 -37.38 33.60 10.88
N PRO A 8 -36.51 33.95 11.84
CA PRO A 8 -35.30 34.71 11.54
C PRO A 8 -34.38 33.88 10.64
N VAL A 9 -34.02 34.45 9.48
CA VAL A 9 -32.96 33.91 8.62
C VAL A 9 -31.67 33.98 9.41
N THR A 10 -31.20 32.82 9.87
CA THR A 10 -29.91 32.71 10.55
C THR A 10 -28.83 33.03 9.52
N PRO A 11 -27.93 34.01 9.76
CA PRO A 11 -26.85 34.28 8.83
C PRO A 11 -25.98 33.03 8.67
N PRO A 12 -25.54 32.68 7.44
CA PRO A 12 -24.71 31.52 7.24
C PRO A 12 -23.44 31.65 8.08
N ARG A 13 -23.17 30.62 8.88
CA ARG A 13 -21.99 30.55 9.73
C ARG A 13 -20.76 30.70 8.84
N ALA A 14 -19.93 31.71 9.09
CA ALA A 14 -18.74 31.98 8.28
C ALA A 14 -17.88 30.72 8.18
N ALA A 15 -17.74 30.18 6.97
CA ALA A 15 -16.88 29.04 6.72
C ALA A 15 -15.41 29.48 6.84
N PRO A 16 -14.52 28.62 7.35
CA PRO A 16 -13.10 28.92 7.35
C PRO A 16 -12.60 29.03 5.89
N ILE A 17 -11.57 29.85 5.67
CA ILE A 17 -10.96 30.04 4.35
C ILE A 17 -10.35 28.72 3.83
N ILE A 18 -9.83 27.89 4.73
CA ILE A 18 -9.28 26.57 4.45
C ILE A 18 -9.89 25.52 5.39
N ARG A 19 -10.07 24.28 4.93
CA ARG A 19 -10.46 23.16 5.79
C ARG A 19 -9.24 22.43 6.34
N SER A 20 -9.34 21.98 7.58
CA SER A 20 -8.35 21.09 8.17
C SER A 20 -8.29 19.76 7.41
N PHE A 21 -7.10 19.17 7.33
CA PHE A 21 -6.93 17.83 6.76
C PHE A 21 -7.75 16.81 7.58
N PRO A 22 -8.49 15.89 6.94
CA PRO A 22 -9.31 14.91 7.64
C PRO A 22 -8.49 14.00 8.54
N GLU A 23 -8.89 13.88 9.80
CA GLU A 23 -8.27 12.94 10.74
C GLU A 23 -8.87 11.52 10.56
N PRO A 24 -8.04 10.47 10.62
CA PRO A 24 -8.53 9.10 10.56
C PRO A 24 -9.31 8.70 11.82
N GLY A 25 -10.08 7.62 11.72
CA GLY A 25 -10.75 6.99 12.86
C GLY A 25 -9.79 6.50 13.96
N LYS A 26 -10.31 6.22 15.15
CA LYS A 26 -9.49 5.87 16.34
C LYS A 26 -8.68 4.59 16.15
N GLY A 27 -9.22 3.58 15.46
CA GLY A 27 -8.52 2.35 15.14
C GLY A 27 -7.34 2.60 14.20
N ILE A 28 -7.55 3.40 13.15
CA ILE A 28 -6.46 3.79 12.24
C ILE A 28 -5.42 4.66 12.95
N GLN A 29 -5.83 5.56 13.85
CA GLN A 29 -4.88 6.31 14.69
C GLN A 29 -4.06 5.39 15.60
N GLN A 30 -4.66 4.33 16.14
CA GLN A 30 -3.95 3.32 16.93
C GLN A 30 -2.94 2.54 16.07
N ALA A 31 -3.33 2.12 14.87
CA ALA A 31 -2.42 1.47 13.92
C ALA A 31 -1.17 2.33 13.65
N TYR A 32 -1.35 3.65 13.43
CA TYR A 32 -0.22 4.56 13.27
C TYR A 32 0.66 4.68 14.52
N ARG A 33 0.08 4.64 15.73
CA ARG A 33 0.87 4.65 16.98
C ARG A 33 1.69 3.39 17.13
N GLU A 34 1.14 2.23 16.78
CA GLU A 34 1.85 0.95 16.84
C GLU A 34 2.99 0.89 15.83
N LEU A 35 2.79 1.43 14.62
CA LEU A 35 3.85 1.57 13.63
C LEU A 35 4.97 2.52 14.09
N ASP A 36 4.63 3.62 14.74
CA ASP A 36 5.61 4.57 15.31
C ASP A 36 6.41 3.93 16.46
N LEU A 37 5.75 3.14 17.32
CA LEU A 37 6.41 2.34 18.35
C LEU A 37 7.30 1.24 17.74
N ALA A 38 6.90 0.64 16.62
CA ALA A 38 7.72 -0.34 15.92
C ALA A 38 9.01 0.28 15.36
N ASP A 39 8.93 1.51 14.86
CA ASP A 39 10.06 2.24 14.27
C ASP A 39 11.00 2.83 15.34
N THR A 40 10.45 3.54 16.32
CA THR A 40 11.24 4.36 17.27
C THR A 40 11.18 3.89 18.72
N GLY A 41 10.33 2.92 19.05
CA GLY A 41 10.11 2.47 20.42
C GLY A 41 11.32 1.73 21.04
N THR A 42 11.29 1.57 22.36
CA THR A 42 12.27 0.74 23.08
C THR A 42 12.10 -0.75 22.72
N ASP A 43 13.12 -1.57 23.00
CA ASP A 43 13.04 -3.04 22.77
C ASP A 43 11.86 -3.69 23.49
N ALA A 44 11.55 -3.22 24.71
CA ALA A 44 10.41 -3.70 25.47
C ALA A 44 9.07 -3.34 24.80
N GLN A 45 8.95 -2.12 24.27
CA GLN A 45 7.76 -1.69 23.53
C GLN A 45 7.61 -2.44 22.21
N ARG A 46 8.68 -2.59 21.42
CA ARG A 46 8.67 -3.37 20.19
C ARG A 46 8.28 -4.83 20.44
N LYS A 47 8.83 -5.45 21.48
CA LYS A 47 8.48 -6.81 21.89
C LYS A 47 7.01 -6.96 22.27
N ALA A 48 6.43 -5.93 22.89
CA ALA A 48 5.01 -5.93 23.28
C ALA A 48 4.04 -5.88 22.08
N LEU A 49 4.49 -5.41 20.90
CA LEU A 49 3.68 -5.37 19.68
C LEU A 49 3.50 -6.75 19.02
N GLY A 50 4.31 -7.74 19.38
CA GLY A 50 4.29 -9.05 18.74
C GLY A 50 4.98 -9.06 17.38
N ASP A 51 4.40 -9.75 16.39
CA ASP A 51 4.97 -9.84 15.04
C ASP A 51 4.73 -8.54 14.26
N LEU A 52 5.80 -7.77 14.05
CA LEU A 52 5.77 -6.49 13.35
C LEU A 52 5.28 -6.60 11.90
N ASN A 53 5.37 -7.77 11.26
CA ASN A 53 4.90 -7.97 9.90
C ASN A 53 3.36 -7.90 9.82
N LEU A 54 2.68 -8.26 10.91
CA LEU A 54 1.23 -8.28 11.02
C LEU A 54 0.63 -6.92 11.39
N LEU A 55 1.45 -5.90 11.63
CA LEU A 55 0.96 -4.56 11.93
C LEU A 55 0.17 -3.99 10.73
N PRO A 56 -1.03 -3.44 10.97
CA PRO A 56 -1.85 -2.85 9.91
C PRO A 56 -1.16 -1.62 9.31
N ARG A 57 -1.15 -1.54 7.98
CA ARG A 57 -0.57 -0.39 7.25
C ARG A 57 -1.70 0.37 6.56
N PRO A 58 -2.16 1.52 7.11
CA PRO A 58 -3.29 2.25 6.52
C PRO A 58 -3.05 2.72 5.08
N TRP A 59 -1.79 2.94 4.67
CA TRP A 59 -1.40 3.27 3.29
C TRP A 59 -1.41 2.06 2.34
N ASP A 60 -1.58 0.85 2.87
CA ASP A 60 -1.84 -0.38 2.12
C ASP A 60 -3.16 -1.00 2.60
N PRO A 61 -4.32 -0.53 2.08
CA PRO A 61 -5.62 -1.01 2.53
C PRO A 61 -5.83 -2.52 2.34
N ALA A 62 -5.07 -3.19 1.47
CA ALA A 62 -5.14 -4.64 1.31
C ALA A 62 -4.56 -5.39 2.53
N SER A 63 -3.63 -4.78 3.26
CA SER A 63 -3.07 -5.32 4.50
C SER A 63 -4.05 -5.33 5.67
N LEU A 64 -5.12 -4.53 5.60
CA LEU A 64 -6.10 -4.40 6.68
C LEU A 64 -7.08 -5.58 6.66
N THR A 65 -6.85 -6.56 7.53
CA THR A 65 -7.67 -7.79 7.64
C THR A 65 -8.90 -7.63 8.53
N GLN A 66 -8.87 -6.69 9.48
CA GLN A 66 -9.99 -6.46 10.41
C GLN A 66 -11.09 -5.62 9.74
N PRO A 67 -12.35 -6.09 9.66
CA PRO A 67 -13.43 -5.39 8.97
C PRO A 67 -13.69 -3.96 9.45
N GLN A 68 -13.63 -3.73 10.77
CA GLN A 68 -13.85 -2.39 11.33
C GLN A 68 -12.74 -1.41 10.96
N LEU A 69 -11.50 -1.87 10.94
CA LEU A 69 -10.36 -1.05 10.50
C LEU A 69 -10.46 -0.72 9.01
N ARG A 70 -10.97 -1.65 8.19
CA ARG A 70 -11.27 -1.39 6.77
C ARG A 70 -12.35 -0.32 6.61
N LEU A 71 -13.43 -0.39 7.37
CA LEU A 71 -14.48 0.64 7.31
C LEU A 71 -13.95 2.02 7.70
N GLU A 72 -13.15 2.09 8.77
CA GLU A 72 -12.51 3.34 9.18
C GLU A 72 -11.59 3.92 8.10
N VAL A 73 -10.78 3.08 7.44
CA VAL A 73 -9.91 3.56 6.36
C VAL A 73 -10.75 4.07 5.19
N TRP A 74 -11.85 3.39 4.82
CA TRP A 74 -12.73 3.87 3.73
C TRP A 74 -13.38 5.21 4.02
N SER A 75 -13.91 5.41 5.23
CA SER A 75 -14.45 6.70 5.63
C SER A 75 -13.38 7.79 5.62
N TRP A 76 -12.16 7.47 6.04
CA TRP A 76 -11.06 8.43 6.02
C TRP A 76 -10.62 8.78 4.59
N LEU A 77 -10.44 7.80 3.70
CA LEU A 77 -10.04 8.05 2.32
C LEU A 77 -11.10 8.83 1.54
N GLU A 78 -12.39 8.57 1.78
CA GLU A 78 -13.49 9.37 1.20
C GLU A 78 -13.42 10.83 1.64
N ALA A 79 -13.17 11.08 2.93
CA ALA A 79 -13.00 12.44 3.45
C ALA A 79 -11.76 13.11 2.85
N VAL A 80 -10.66 12.38 2.66
CA VAL A 80 -9.43 12.89 2.04
C VAL A 80 -9.65 13.21 0.56
N ALA A 81 -10.30 12.34 -0.21
CA ALA A 81 -10.62 12.60 -1.60
C ALA A 81 -11.49 13.87 -1.74
N THR A 82 -12.51 14.00 -0.90
CA THR A 82 -13.35 15.20 -0.82
C THR A 82 -12.54 16.45 -0.49
N TRP A 83 -11.65 16.36 0.50
CA TRP A 83 -10.79 17.48 0.91
C TRP A 83 -9.80 17.88 -0.19
N LEU A 84 -9.16 16.92 -0.87
CA LEU A 84 -8.24 17.20 -1.98
C LEU A 84 -8.96 17.89 -3.14
N ASN A 85 -10.13 17.38 -3.54
CA ASN A 85 -10.94 17.98 -4.59
C ASN A 85 -11.37 19.41 -4.24
N LEU A 86 -11.62 19.71 -2.96
CA LEU A 86 -12.01 21.05 -2.54
C LEU A 86 -10.81 22.02 -2.45
N GLU A 87 -9.71 21.57 -1.86
CA GLU A 87 -8.61 22.47 -1.46
C GLU A 87 -7.53 22.63 -2.54
N TYR A 88 -7.34 21.64 -3.42
CA TYR A 88 -6.23 21.61 -4.38
C TYR A 88 -6.64 21.52 -5.85
N VAL A 89 -7.88 21.12 -6.15
CA VAL A 89 -8.32 20.92 -7.53
C VAL A 89 -9.07 22.15 -8.05
N TRP A 90 -8.48 22.80 -9.05
CA TRP A 90 -9.11 23.90 -9.80
C TRP A 90 -9.37 23.55 -11.27
N ASP A 91 -8.63 22.57 -11.80
CA ASP A 91 -8.84 21.98 -13.12
C ASP A 91 -9.73 20.75 -12.99
N VAL A 92 -10.88 20.75 -13.69
CA VAL A 92 -11.84 19.63 -13.66
C VAL A 92 -11.20 18.29 -14.04
N SER A 93 -10.19 18.30 -14.91
CA SER A 93 -9.47 17.08 -15.30
C SER A 93 -8.56 16.53 -14.20
N ALA A 94 -8.22 17.34 -13.20
CA ALA A 94 -7.46 16.95 -12.01
C ALA A 94 -8.35 16.51 -10.84
N MET A 95 -9.66 16.41 -11.04
CA MET A 95 -10.61 15.99 -10.00
C MET A 95 -10.54 14.47 -9.78
N ILE A 96 -10.45 14.05 -8.52
CA ILE A 96 -10.62 12.65 -8.14
C ILE A 96 -12.08 12.28 -8.47
N PRO A 97 -12.33 11.32 -9.37
CA PRO A 97 -13.67 11.01 -9.83
C PRO A 97 -14.50 10.33 -8.71
N PRO A 98 -15.83 10.48 -8.70
CA PRO A 98 -16.69 9.84 -7.71
C PRO A 98 -16.63 8.31 -7.75
N CYS A 99 -16.23 7.73 -8.89
CA CYS A 99 -16.00 6.30 -9.05
C CYS A 99 -14.63 5.83 -8.57
N TRP A 100 -13.84 6.64 -7.87
CA TRP A 100 -12.52 6.25 -7.34
C TRP A 100 -12.48 4.88 -6.61
N PRO A 101 -13.52 4.43 -5.87
CA PRO A 101 -13.50 3.12 -5.21
C PRO A 101 -13.53 1.95 -6.21
N GLN A 102 -13.98 2.18 -7.45
CA GLN A 102 -14.04 1.20 -8.53
C GLN A 102 -12.69 1.07 -9.27
N HIS A 103 -11.70 1.89 -8.91
CA HIS A 103 -10.37 1.90 -9.49
C HIS A 103 -9.33 1.48 -8.44
N PRO A 104 -8.98 0.17 -8.34
CA PRO A 104 -8.07 -0.32 -7.30
C PRO A 104 -6.75 0.45 -7.23
N TYR A 105 -6.16 0.80 -8.38
CA TYR A 105 -4.94 1.60 -8.42
C TYR A 105 -5.11 2.96 -7.74
N LEU A 106 -6.28 3.59 -7.89
CA LEU A 106 -6.56 4.91 -7.34
C LEU A 106 -6.82 4.82 -5.84
N VAL A 107 -7.44 3.73 -5.36
CA VAL A 107 -7.53 3.42 -3.92
C VAL A 107 -6.15 3.36 -3.29
N HIS A 108 -5.19 2.66 -3.91
CA HIS A 108 -3.80 2.58 -3.42
C HIS A 108 -3.12 3.97 -3.41
N GLU A 109 -3.26 4.73 -4.50
CA GLU A 109 -2.64 6.05 -4.63
C GLU A 109 -3.23 7.05 -3.61
N ILE A 110 -4.54 7.04 -3.40
CA ILE A 110 -5.23 7.88 -2.40
C ILE A 110 -4.77 7.51 -0.98
N ALA A 111 -4.64 6.22 -0.67
CA ALA A 111 -4.15 5.78 0.64
C ALA A 111 -2.73 6.28 0.92
N VAL A 112 -1.84 6.21 -0.07
CA VAL A 112 -0.46 6.67 0.04
C VAL A 112 -0.34 8.19 0.12
N ILE A 113 -1.10 8.95 -0.68
CA ILE A 113 -1.04 10.42 -0.62
C ILE A 113 -1.68 10.94 0.68
N ALA A 114 -2.70 10.26 1.20
CA ALA A 114 -3.31 10.56 2.50
C ALA A 114 -2.32 10.37 3.65
N ASP A 115 -1.61 9.23 3.68
CA ASP A 115 -0.56 8.97 4.67
C ASP A 115 0.57 10.00 4.59
N GLN A 116 1.11 10.27 3.40
CA GLN A 116 2.17 11.26 3.22
C GLN A 116 1.73 12.65 3.71
N ARG A 117 0.52 13.08 3.37
CA ARG A 117 -0.02 14.37 3.83
C ARG A 117 -0.20 14.40 5.35
N ARG A 118 -0.66 13.29 5.93
CA ARG A 118 -0.85 13.11 7.37
C ARG A 118 0.48 13.24 8.12
N ARG A 119 1.53 12.56 7.65
CA ARG A 119 2.87 12.60 8.22
C ARG A 119 3.51 13.97 8.06
N ALA A 120 3.43 14.57 6.88
CA ALA A 120 3.91 15.92 6.61
C ALA A 120 3.26 16.96 7.55
N GLY A 121 1.95 16.86 7.79
CA GLY A 121 1.25 17.75 8.72
C GLY A 121 1.57 17.56 10.20
N ARG A 122 2.30 16.48 10.57
CA ARG A 122 2.76 16.20 11.93
C ARG A 122 4.26 16.47 12.10
N ALA A 123 4.98 16.77 11.03
CA ALA A 123 6.38 17.12 11.09
C ALA A 123 6.59 18.43 11.87
N LEU A 124 7.74 18.56 12.52
CA LEU A 124 8.10 19.74 13.30
C LEU A 124 8.55 20.92 12.43
N THR A 125 8.93 20.65 11.18
CA THR A 125 9.36 21.65 10.20
C THR A 125 8.49 21.59 8.94
N SER A 126 8.55 22.65 8.13
CA SER A 126 7.77 22.76 6.89
C SER A 126 8.26 21.85 5.78
N ASP A 127 9.47 21.29 5.86
CA ASP A 127 10.15 20.61 4.76
C ASP A 127 9.33 19.44 4.21
N ALA A 128 8.74 18.62 5.08
CA ALA A 128 7.93 17.49 4.66
C ALA A 128 6.62 17.92 3.97
N LEU A 129 6.04 19.05 4.37
CA LEU A 129 4.83 19.59 3.75
C LEU A 129 5.12 20.26 2.42
N GLU A 130 6.25 20.96 2.36
CA GLU A 130 6.80 21.57 1.15
C GLU A 130 7.08 20.49 0.09
N GLU A 131 7.78 19.41 0.45
CA GLU A 131 8.04 18.25 -0.40
C GLU A 131 6.73 17.61 -0.90
N TRP A 132 5.73 17.49 -0.02
CA TRP A 132 4.42 16.95 -0.39
C TRP A 132 3.72 17.82 -1.46
N HIS A 133 3.77 19.15 -1.30
CA HIS A 133 3.22 20.10 -2.26
C HIS A 133 4.00 20.14 -3.58
N ARG A 134 5.33 20.06 -3.51
CA ARG A 134 6.20 20.20 -4.68
C ARG A 134 6.23 18.94 -5.53
N TYR A 135 6.21 17.75 -4.90
CA TYR A 135 6.45 16.50 -5.63
C TYR A 135 5.33 15.48 -5.48
N ALA A 136 4.88 15.19 -4.25
CA ALA A 136 3.95 14.08 -4.03
C ALA A 136 2.58 14.33 -4.65
N LEU A 137 1.97 15.50 -4.38
CA LEU A 137 0.66 15.85 -4.88
C LEU A 137 0.64 16.04 -6.41
N PRO A 138 1.56 16.82 -7.04
CA PRO A 138 1.59 16.94 -8.49
C PRO A 138 1.77 15.59 -9.19
N SER A 139 2.68 14.75 -8.70
CA SER A 139 2.92 13.43 -9.29
C SER A 139 1.70 12.51 -9.16
N PHE A 140 0.95 12.59 -8.06
CA PHE A 140 -0.32 11.88 -7.90
C PHE A 140 -1.35 12.34 -8.95
N ILE A 141 -1.54 13.65 -9.11
CA ILE A 141 -2.47 14.23 -10.07
C ILE A 141 -2.11 13.79 -11.50
N ASP A 142 -0.83 13.86 -11.88
CA ASP A 142 -0.38 13.46 -13.21
C ASP A 142 -0.62 11.98 -13.49
N ARG A 143 -0.31 11.10 -12.52
CA ARG A 143 -0.58 9.65 -12.64
C ARG A 143 -2.08 9.36 -12.74
N MET A 144 -2.89 10.06 -11.95
CA MET A 144 -4.35 9.91 -11.98
C MET A 144 -4.90 10.35 -13.35
N LYS A 145 -4.55 11.55 -13.82
CA LYS A 145 -4.96 12.07 -15.13
C LYS A 145 -4.58 11.11 -16.25
N GLY A 146 -3.34 10.61 -16.24
CA GLY A 146 -2.84 9.69 -17.26
C GLY A 146 -3.57 8.34 -17.31
N ARG A 147 -4.07 7.84 -16.16
CA ARG A 147 -4.74 6.53 -16.03
C ARG A 147 -6.26 6.61 -16.17
N THR A 148 -6.90 7.63 -15.62
CA THR A 148 -8.36 7.84 -15.68
C THR A 148 -8.81 8.32 -17.06
N ARG A 149 -8.07 9.28 -17.65
CA ARG A 149 -8.46 9.96 -18.91
C ARG A 149 -9.95 10.33 -18.88
N ASN A 150 -10.67 10.10 -19.98
CA ASN A 150 -12.08 10.43 -20.13
C ASN A 150 -13.01 9.24 -19.80
N TYR A 151 -12.49 8.13 -19.28
CA TYR A 151 -13.27 6.90 -19.05
C TYR A 151 -14.31 7.03 -17.92
N CYS A 152 -14.29 8.14 -17.17
CA CYS A 152 -15.18 8.39 -16.05
C CYS A 152 -16.20 9.51 -16.32
N GLU A 153 -16.14 10.19 -17.47
CA GLU A 153 -16.94 11.40 -17.74
C GLU A 153 -18.39 11.08 -18.18
N GLU A 154 -18.59 10.03 -18.99
CA GLU A 154 -19.90 9.68 -19.58
C GLU A 154 -20.55 8.42 -18.96
N GLY A 155 -20.05 8.00 -17.79
CA GLY A 155 -20.47 6.78 -17.10
C GLY A 155 -19.32 5.78 -16.96
N HIS A 156 -19.34 4.99 -15.87
CA HIS A 156 -18.24 4.10 -15.54
C HIS A 156 -18.11 2.98 -16.57
N GLN A 157 -17.06 3.06 -17.40
CA GLN A 157 -16.73 2.01 -18.35
C GLN A 157 -16.09 0.83 -17.62
N ASP A 158 -16.36 -0.40 -18.11
CA ASP A 158 -15.58 -1.57 -17.72
C ASP A 158 -14.09 -1.29 -17.89
N TRP A 159 -13.27 -1.79 -16.97
CA TRP A 159 -11.81 -1.61 -17.02
C TRP A 159 -11.26 -1.90 -18.44
N PRO A 160 -10.62 -0.95 -19.14
CA PRO A 160 -10.30 -1.10 -20.57
C PRO A 160 -9.41 -2.30 -20.90
N ALA A 161 -8.59 -2.76 -19.94
CA ALA A 161 -7.73 -3.92 -20.13
C ALA A 161 -8.41 -5.25 -19.75
N LYS A 162 -9.69 -5.29 -19.38
CA LYS A 162 -10.45 -6.49 -18.99
C LYS A 162 -10.31 -7.63 -19.99
N GLY A 163 -10.42 -7.35 -21.29
CA GLY A 163 -10.24 -8.38 -22.33
C GLY A 163 -8.82 -8.93 -22.42
N ARG A 164 -7.79 -8.09 -22.24
CA ARG A 164 -6.38 -8.54 -22.18
C ARG A 164 -6.10 -9.30 -20.89
N PHE A 165 -6.68 -8.87 -19.78
CA PHE A 165 -6.57 -9.54 -18.50
C PHE A 165 -7.24 -10.92 -18.52
N ALA A 166 -8.43 -11.04 -19.10
CA ALA A 166 -9.11 -12.32 -19.27
C ALA A 166 -8.24 -13.33 -20.03
N ARG A 167 -7.54 -12.89 -21.08
CA ARG A 167 -6.54 -13.71 -21.78
C ARG A 167 -5.33 -14.02 -20.91
N HIS A 168 -4.83 -13.03 -20.16
CA HIS A 168 -3.69 -13.22 -19.26
C HIS A 168 -3.94 -14.29 -18.20
N VAL A 169 -5.17 -14.35 -17.65
CA VAL A 169 -5.58 -15.33 -16.64
C VAL A 169 -6.20 -16.61 -17.22
N SER A 170 -6.23 -16.77 -18.55
CA SER A 170 -6.78 -17.99 -19.16
C SER A 170 -5.97 -19.22 -18.77
N ASP A 171 -6.63 -20.38 -18.67
CA ASP A 171 -5.97 -21.64 -18.32
C ASP A 171 -4.80 -21.95 -19.25
N GLU A 172 -4.96 -21.68 -20.54
CA GLU A 172 -3.89 -21.82 -21.54
C GLU A 172 -2.65 -21.02 -21.15
N GLN A 173 -2.80 -19.71 -20.94
CA GLN A 173 -1.70 -18.80 -20.62
C GLN A 173 -1.11 -19.08 -19.23
N VAL A 174 -1.94 -19.47 -18.27
CA VAL A 174 -1.50 -19.89 -16.93
C VAL A 174 -0.66 -21.17 -17.01
N ASN A 175 -1.11 -22.17 -17.78
CA ASN A 175 -0.41 -23.44 -17.94
C ASN A 175 0.88 -23.30 -18.75
N GLU A 176 0.90 -22.40 -19.73
CA GLU A 176 2.11 -22.04 -20.47
C GLU A 176 3.17 -21.44 -19.53
N ARG A 177 2.80 -20.44 -18.72
CA ARG A 177 3.70 -19.87 -17.71
C ARG A 177 4.16 -20.91 -16.68
N ARG A 178 3.27 -21.76 -16.18
CA ARG A 178 3.63 -22.85 -15.24
C ARG A 178 4.65 -23.81 -15.86
N ARG A 179 4.48 -24.19 -17.13
CA ARG A 179 5.44 -25.03 -17.84
C ARG A 179 6.80 -24.35 -17.95
N ALA A 180 6.83 -23.07 -18.31
CA ALA A 180 8.07 -22.29 -18.36
C ALA A 180 8.77 -22.22 -16.99
N PHE A 181 8.03 -21.93 -15.92
CA PHE A 181 8.60 -21.87 -14.56
C PHE A 181 9.15 -23.23 -14.10
N ASN A 182 8.45 -24.32 -14.39
CA ASN A 182 8.91 -25.67 -14.04
C ASN A 182 10.18 -26.05 -14.81
N ALA A 183 10.25 -25.72 -16.10
CA ALA A 183 11.44 -25.97 -16.92
C ALA A 183 12.66 -25.18 -16.44
N ASP A 184 12.47 -23.92 -16.04
CA ASP A 184 13.51 -23.09 -15.42
C ASP A 184 14.04 -23.71 -14.12
N GLN A 185 13.15 -24.10 -13.20
CA GLN A 185 13.55 -24.75 -11.95
C GLN A 185 14.31 -26.06 -12.19
N GLN A 186 13.91 -26.86 -13.18
CA GLN A 186 14.62 -28.09 -13.55
C GLN A 186 16.02 -27.79 -14.08
N THR A 187 16.16 -26.78 -14.94
CA THR A 187 17.44 -26.33 -15.49
C THR A 187 18.37 -25.84 -14.38
N GLN A 188 17.85 -25.05 -13.43
CA GLN A 188 18.61 -24.56 -12.29
C GLN A 188 19.08 -25.72 -11.38
N ARG A 189 18.21 -26.71 -11.10
CA ARG A 189 18.57 -27.91 -10.33
C ARG A 189 19.65 -28.74 -11.03
N ALA A 190 19.51 -28.97 -12.34
CA ALA A 190 20.51 -29.70 -13.13
C ALA A 190 21.86 -28.97 -13.15
N SER A 191 21.84 -27.65 -13.28
CA SER A 191 23.04 -26.80 -13.22
C SER A 191 23.71 -26.86 -11.85
N ARG A 192 22.93 -26.85 -10.76
CA ARG A 192 23.46 -26.99 -9.40
C ARG A 192 24.03 -28.39 -9.13
N ALA A 193 23.40 -29.43 -9.65
CA ALA A 193 23.88 -30.82 -9.55
C ALA A 193 25.18 -31.05 -10.35
N SER A 194 25.33 -30.38 -11.50
CA SER A 194 26.57 -30.43 -12.29
C SER A 194 27.68 -29.54 -11.73
N GLN A 195 27.36 -28.52 -10.93
CA GLN A 195 28.31 -27.70 -10.17
C GLN A 195 28.72 -28.33 -8.83
N GLN A 196 28.01 -29.36 -8.34
CA GLN A 196 28.51 -30.17 -7.23
C GLN A 196 29.71 -30.98 -7.73
N PRO A 197 30.90 -30.86 -7.10
CA PRO A 197 32.08 -31.55 -7.58
C PRO A 197 31.87 -33.07 -7.48
N GLN A 198 31.79 -33.75 -8.63
CA GLN A 198 32.02 -35.20 -8.75
C GLN A 198 33.52 -35.54 -8.72
N GLY A 199 34.33 -34.66 -8.13
CA GLY A 199 35.78 -34.86 -7.96
C GLY A 199 36.08 -35.64 -6.67
N PRO A 200 37.31 -36.16 -6.54
CA PRO A 200 37.71 -36.91 -5.35
C PRO A 200 37.41 -36.10 -4.09
N GLN A 201 36.57 -36.65 -3.20
CA GLN A 201 36.31 -36.06 -1.89
C GLN A 201 37.59 -36.20 -1.06
N LEU A 202 38.14 -35.06 -0.65
CA LEU A 202 39.20 -35.04 0.35
C LEU A 202 38.60 -35.54 1.66
N ARG A 203 39.05 -36.71 2.10
CA ARG A 203 38.73 -37.28 3.40
C ARG A 203 39.80 -36.80 4.37
N VAL A 204 39.39 -36.29 5.53
CA VAL A 204 40.34 -35.99 6.61
C VAL A 204 40.76 -37.32 7.19
N VAL A 205 42.07 -37.57 7.19
CA VAL A 205 42.68 -38.81 7.69
C VAL A 205 43.66 -38.41 8.79
N ASP A 206 43.54 -39.04 9.95
CA ASP A 206 44.49 -38.90 11.05
C ASP A 206 45.11 -40.27 11.32
N ASP A 207 46.45 -40.34 11.26
CA ASP A 207 47.23 -41.59 11.37
C ASP A 207 46.75 -42.78 10.49
N GLY A 208 46.16 -42.48 9.33
CA GLY A 208 45.70 -43.48 8.36
C GLY A 208 44.22 -43.88 8.50
N LEU A 209 43.51 -43.37 9.52
CA LEU A 209 42.11 -43.66 9.77
C LEU A 209 41.20 -42.49 9.33
N ALA A 210 40.05 -42.82 8.76
CA ALA A 210 39.16 -41.82 8.22
C ALA A 210 38.33 -41.14 9.32
N VAL A 211 38.27 -39.82 9.33
CA VAL A 211 37.51 -39.04 10.32
C VAL A 211 36.17 -38.60 9.74
N ASP A 212 35.08 -38.84 10.46
CA ASP A 212 33.77 -38.28 10.14
C ASP A 212 33.72 -36.79 10.53
N THR A 213 33.54 -35.92 9.55
CA THR A 213 33.56 -34.45 9.76
C THR A 213 32.30 -33.88 10.41
N GLY A 214 31.23 -34.67 10.56
CA GLY A 214 29.99 -34.28 11.24
C GLY A 214 29.98 -34.65 12.72
N THR A 215 30.65 -35.74 13.10
CA THR A 215 30.69 -36.25 14.48
C THR A 215 32.05 -36.12 15.16
N GLY A 216 33.14 -36.02 14.38
CA GLY A 216 34.52 -35.99 14.88
C GLY A 216 35.07 -37.35 15.28
N GLU A 217 34.36 -38.45 14.99
CA GLU A 217 34.79 -39.80 15.33
C GLU A 217 35.72 -40.39 14.27
N ILE A 218 36.68 -41.19 14.72
CA ILE A 218 37.62 -41.94 13.88
C ILE A 218 36.96 -43.26 13.50
N VAL A 219 36.85 -43.53 12.20
CA VAL A 219 36.22 -44.72 11.64
C VAL A 219 37.33 -45.61 11.06
N ASP A 220 37.40 -46.84 11.57
CA ASP A 220 38.36 -47.90 11.17
C ASP A 220 38.07 -48.45 9.75
#